data_AF-X1QXL0-F1
#
_entry.id   AF-X1QXL0-F1
#
_cell.length_a   1.000
_cell.length_b   1.000
_cell.length_c   1.000
_cell.angle_alpha   90.00
_cell.angle_beta   90.00
_cell.angle_gamma   90.00
#
_symmetry.space_group_name_H-M   'P 1'
#
loop_
_entity.id
_entity.type
_entity.pdbx_description
1 polymer ?
#
loop_
_entity_poly.entity_id
_entity_poly.type
_entity_poly.pdbx_seq_one_letter_code
_entity_poly.pdbx_strand_id
1 'polypeptide(L)' 'MKEKTIMKEKKILLSHGSGGKLSFNLIKKLFLFNFNNPYLKKLDDGA' A
#
# COMPACT_ATOMS: atom_id res chain seq x y z
N MET A 1 -2.98 -15.16 11.76
CA MET A 1 -2.65 -13.75 12.07
C MET A 1 -1.80 -13.20 10.94
N LYS A 2 -2.30 -12.26 10.13
CA LYS A 2 -1.43 -11.52 9.19
C LYS A 2 -0.78 -10.39 9.97
N GLU A 3 0.54 -10.30 9.95
CA GLU A 3 1.30 -9.20 10.56
C GLU A 3 0.70 -7.86 10.10
N LYS A 4 0.24 -7.06 11.06
CA LYS A 4 -0.17 -5.68 10.83
C LYS A 4 1.10 -4.91 10.47
N THR A 5 1.41 -4.78 9.18
CA THR A 5 2.65 -4.14 8.75
C THR A 5 2.54 -2.64 8.97
N ILE A 6 3.09 -2.15 10.09
CA ILE A 6 3.07 -0.73 10.44
C ILE A 6 3.84 0.06 9.37
N MET A 7 3.27 1.20 8.93
CA MET A 7 3.99 2.14 8.06
C MET A 7 5.08 2.82 8.87
N LYS A 8 6.30 2.96 8.31
CA LYS A 8 7.42 3.58 9.02
C LYS A 8 7.15 5.08 9.22
N GLU A 9 6.56 5.70 8.20
CA GLU A 9 6.17 7.09 8.17
C GLU A 9 4.86 7.27 8.95
N LYS A 10 4.87 8.16 9.94
CA LYS A 10 3.69 8.49 10.76
C LYS A 10 2.72 9.45 10.07
N LYS A 11 3.06 9.96 8.88
CA LYS A 11 2.31 10.98 8.12
C LYS A 11 2.42 10.73 6.63
N ILE A 12 1.46 11.26 5.87
CA ILE A 12 1.53 11.28 4.40
C ILE A 12 2.53 12.35 3.96
N LEU A 13 3.60 11.92 3.31
CA LEU A 13 4.61 12.76 2.68
C LEU A 13 4.32 12.93 1.19
N LEU A 14 4.81 14.01 0.57
CA LEU A 14 4.66 14.27 -0.86
C LEU A 14 5.17 13.12 -1.75
N SER A 15 6.25 12.44 -1.32
CA SER A 15 6.80 11.27 -2.02
C SER A 15 5.84 10.07 -2.10
N HIS A 16 4.73 10.07 -1.36
CA HIS A 16 3.66 9.07 -1.56
C HIS A 16 2.82 9.35 -2.81
N GLY A 17 2.89 10.55 -3.39
CA GLY A 17 2.24 10.89 -4.65
C GLY A 17 3.15 10.77 -5.88
N SER A 18 4.43 10.44 -5.72
CA SER A 18 5.39 10.43 -6.83
C SER A 18 5.37 9.15 -7.68
N GLY A 19 4.60 8.13 -7.29
CA GLY A 19 4.58 6.82 -7.95
C GLY A 19 5.73 5.88 -7.57
N GLY A 20 6.60 6.29 -6.64
CA GLY A 20 7.78 5.51 -6.24
C GLY A 20 7.51 4.50 -5.12
N LYS A 21 8.58 4.07 -4.45
CA LYS A 21 8.53 3.09 -3.35
C LYS A 21 7.56 3.46 -2.23
N LEU A 22 7.47 4.75 -1.87
CA LEU A 22 6.56 5.21 -0.82
C LEU A 22 5.10 5.14 -1.28
N SER A 23 4.79 5.52 -2.52
CA SER A 23 3.46 5.33 -3.12
C SER A 23 3.04 3.85 -3.08
N PHE A 24 3.91 2.97 -3.57
CA PHE A 24 3.65 1.53 -3.58
C PHE A 24 3.43 0.96 -2.16
N ASN A 25 4.26 1.38 -1.20
CA ASN A 25 4.12 0.93 0.19
C ASN A 25 2.82 1.39 0.84
N LEU A 26 2.35 2.60 0.53
CA LEU A 26 1.06 3.11 1.02
C LEU A 26 -0.09 2.26 0.46
N ILE A 27 -0.08 1.98 -0.85
CA ILE A 27 -1.07 1.10 -1.50
C ILE A 27 -1.09 -0.27 -0.83
N LYS A 28 0.07 -0.90 -0.67
CA LYS A 28 0.17 -2.25 -0.11
C LYS A 28 -0.21 -2.33 1.38
N LYS A 29 0.23 -1.36 2.20
CA LYS A 29 0.06 -1.44 3.66
C LYS A 29 -1.28 -0.89 4.14
N LEU A 30 -1.84 0.10 3.45
CA LEU A 30 -3.12 0.69 3.82
C LEU A 30 -4.26 0.09 3.01
N PHE A 31 -4.22 0.16 1.69
CA PHE A 31 -5.37 -0.22 0.87
C PHE A 31 -5.50 -1.74 0.73
N LEU A 32 -4.44 -2.43 0.33
CA LEU A 32 -4.50 -3.88 0.09
C LEU A 32 -4.80 -4.66 1.39
N PHE A 33 -4.27 -4.20 2.52
CA PHE A 33 -4.58 -4.79 3.83
C PHE A 33 -6.07 -4.66 4.18
N ASN A 34 -6.67 -3.48 3.98
CA ASN A 34 -8.05 -3.24 4.37
C ASN A 34 -9.07 -3.83 3.39
N PHE A 35 -8.78 -3.86 2.09
CA PHE A 35 -9.68 -4.44 1.09
C PHE A 35 -9.54 -5.97 0.96
N ASN A 36 -8.33 -6.51 1.16
CA ASN A 36 -8.02 -7.94 1.26
C ASN A 36 -8.75 -8.87 0.26
N ASN A 37 -8.91 -8.45 -1.00
CA ASN A 37 -9.55 -9.25 -2.05
C ASN A 37 -8.50 -9.83 -3.02
N PRO A 38 -8.80 -10.92 -3.73
CA PRO A 38 -7.84 -11.59 -4.61
C PRO A 38 -7.46 -10.79 -5.87
N TYR A 39 -8.33 -9.90 -6.35
CA TYR A 39 -8.07 -9.08 -7.53
C TYR A 39 -6.97 -8.05 -7.24
N LEU A 40 -7.11 -7.29 -6.16
CA LEU A 40 -6.15 -6.25 -5.78
C LEU A 40 -4.81 -6.80 -5.25
N LYS A 41 -4.73 -8.09 -4.88
CA LYS A 41 -3.47 -8.70 -4.40
C LYS A 41 -2.38 -8.75 -5.46
N LYS A 42 -2.74 -8.67 -6.74
CA LYS A 42 -1.81 -8.75 -7.85
C LYS A 42 -0.93 -7.48 -7.95
N LEU A 43 -1.51 -6.32 -7.66
CA LEU A 43 -0.83 -5.02 -7.77
C LEU A 43 -0.22 -4.77 -9.16
N ASP A 44 -0.89 -5.25 -10.20
CA ASP A 44 -0.53 -5.00 -11.59
C ASP A 44 -0.98 -3.58 -12.02
N ASP A 45 -0.55 -3.13 -13.19
CA ASP A 45 -0.94 -1.81 -13.75
C ASP A 45 -2.46 -1.71 -14.03
N GLY A 46 -3.15 -2.86 -14.06
CA GLY A 46 -4.60 -2.97 -14.05
C GLY A 46 -5.11 -3.68 -12.79
N ALA A 47 -6.27 -3.24 -12.32
CA ALA A 47 -7.06 -3.93 -11.29
C ALA A 47 -8.16 -4.78 -11.92
#